data_AF-A0A3E2UF43-F1
#
_entry.id   AF-A0A3E2UF43-F1
#
_cell.length_a   1.000
_cell.length_b   1.000
_cell.length_c   1.000
_cell.angle_alpha   90.00
_cell.angle_beta   90.00
_cell.angle_gamma   90.00
#
_symmetry.space_group_name_H-M   'P 1'
#
loop_
_entity.id
_entity.type
_entity.pdbx_description
1 polymer ?
#
loop_
_entity_poly.entity_id
_entity_poly.type
_entity_poly.pdbx_seq_one_letter_code
_entity_poly.pdbx_strand_id
1 'polypeptide(L)'
;MSYTFSRRAFLKYSAATAVAVAGASLLGGCEYQDPQNPVCKTLPGAITSDLQVIAGLRSMKIENGTCTLEVDIESARANPIRLTTDCFSIAVKDSEDNQRYFSLKNGGVQILDAENSRIEQKKPVTLHLAASNFPELQDGDTVLFQYIPIRENSEYSMNWEITKEVYEKFIANQSTSKN
;
A
#
# COMPACT_ATOMS: atom_id res chain seq x y z
N MET A 1 -8.95 -69.04 11.94
CA MET A 1 -9.32 -68.05 12.97
C MET A 1 -8.07 -67.72 13.77
N SER A 2 -7.59 -66.49 13.63
CA SER A 2 -7.15 -65.58 14.71
C SER A 2 -5.87 -65.87 15.54
N TYR A 3 -4.94 -64.91 15.37
CA TYR A 3 -3.95 -64.30 16.30
C TYR A 3 -2.65 -65.00 16.71
N THR A 4 -1.54 -64.44 16.19
CA THR A 4 -0.31 -64.22 16.98
C THR A 4 0.36 -62.90 16.57
N PHE A 5 0.72 -62.13 17.60
CA PHE A 5 1.38 -60.83 17.64
C PHE A 5 2.89 -60.94 17.38
N SER A 6 3.53 -59.93 16.74
CA SER A 6 4.72 -59.21 17.27
C SER A 6 5.58 -58.50 16.20
N ARG A 7 5.63 -57.16 16.36
CA ARG A 7 6.76 -56.21 16.34
C ARG A 7 7.65 -55.99 15.10
N ARG A 8 7.76 -54.68 14.80
CA ARG A 8 8.89 -53.88 14.26
C ARG A 8 9.09 -53.89 12.73
N ALA A 9 8.58 -52.85 12.10
CA ALA A 9 9.39 -52.07 11.16
C ALA A 9 9.13 -50.58 11.41
N PHE A 10 10.22 -49.86 11.59
CA PHE A 10 10.31 -48.50 12.11
C PHE A 10 9.65 -47.49 11.17
N LEU A 11 8.60 -46.80 11.65
CA LEU A 11 8.25 -45.47 11.16
C LEU A 11 9.38 -44.53 11.56
N LYS A 12 10.29 -44.26 10.61
CA LYS A 12 11.29 -43.21 10.76
C LYS A 12 10.57 -41.87 10.81
N TYR A 13 10.66 -41.25 11.98
CA TYR A 13 10.50 -39.82 12.17
C TYR A 13 11.46 -39.05 11.24
N SER A 14 10.89 -38.15 10.45
CA SER A 14 11.45 -36.82 10.20
C SER A 14 10.29 -35.86 10.49
N ALA A 15 10.12 -35.42 11.73
CA ALA A 15 10.73 -34.20 12.27
C ALA A 15 10.45 -32.97 11.38
N ALA A 16 9.34 -32.31 11.72
CA ALA A 16 9.12 -30.86 11.77
C ALA A 16 9.70 -29.99 10.64
N THR A 17 8.79 -29.46 9.82
CA THR A 17 8.80 -28.03 9.47
C THR A 17 7.38 -27.50 9.63
N ALA A 18 7.15 -26.79 10.72
CA ALA A 18 6.04 -25.87 10.85
C ALA A 18 6.31 -24.67 9.94
N VAL A 19 5.34 -24.28 9.12
CA VAL A 19 5.12 -22.87 8.81
C VAL A 19 3.63 -22.59 8.96
N ALA A 20 3.42 -21.53 9.70
CA ALA A 20 2.19 -21.05 10.28
C ALA A 20 1.25 -20.41 9.25
N VAL A 21 -0.04 -20.46 9.60
CA VAL A 21 -1.06 -19.43 9.36
C VAL A 21 -1.34 -19.14 7.88
N ALA A 22 -2.23 -19.93 7.29
CA ALA A 22 -3.23 -19.37 6.39
C ALA A 22 -4.38 -18.88 7.29
N GLY A 23 -4.29 -17.61 7.70
CA GLY A 23 -5.36 -16.93 8.39
C GLY A 23 -6.64 -17.03 7.58
N ALA A 24 -7.72 -17.40 8.25
CA ALA A 24 -9.05 -17.21 7.75
C ALA A 24 -9.30 -15.71 7.56
N SER A 25 -9.28 -15.25 6.32
CA SER A 25 -10.04 -14.08 5.86
C SER A 25 -10.92 -14.60 4.73
N LEU A 26 -12.10 -15.17 5.04
CA LEU A 26 -13.37 -14.43 5.03
C LEU A 26 -13.43 -13.47 3.84
N LEU A 27 -13.91 -13.98 2.70
CA LEU A 27 -14.86 -13.32 1.80
C LEU A 27 -14.79 -11.78 1.77
N GLY A 28 -13.65 -11.21 1.37
CA GLY A 28 -13.64 -9.96 0.64
C GLY A 28 -13.49 -10.36 -0.82
N GLY A 29 -14.51 -10.09 -1.67
CA GLY A 29 -14.36 -10.34 -3.09
C GLY A 29 -13.06 -9.71 -3.55
N CYS A 30 -12.17 -10.50 -4.15
CA CYS A 30 -11.09 -9.94 -4.95
C CYS A 30 -11.80 -9.19 -6.08
N GLU A 31 -12.09 -7.91 -5.89
CA GLU A 31 -12.39 -7.02 -7.02
C GLU A 31 -11.27 -7.31 -8.02
N TYR A 32 -11.64 -7.75 -9.23
CA TYR A 32 -10.68 -7.88 -10.30
C TYR A 32 -10.11 -6.48 -10.52
N GLN A 33 -8.91 -6.24 -9.99
CA GLN A 33 -8.23 -4.97 -10.14
C GLN A 33 -7.70 -4.91 -11.56
N ASP A 34 -7.86 -3.75 -12.20
CA ASP A 34 -7.17 -3.46 -13.45
C ASP A 34 -5.66 -3.53 -13.16
N PRO A 35 -4.92 -4.49 -13.74
CA PRO A 35 -3.49 -4.63 -13.46
C PRO A 35 -2.65 -3.45 -13.98
N GLN A 36 -3.17 -2.69 -14.94
CA GLN A 36 -2.53 -1.45 -15.41
C GLN A 36 -2.81 -0.33 -14.41
N ASN A 37 -4.07 -0.18 -14.00
CA ASN A 37 -4.50 0.89 -13.11
C ASN A 37 -5.08 0.36 -11.77
N PRO A 38 -4.27 -0.27 -10.91
CA PRO A 38 -4.79 -0.90 -9.69
C PRO A 38 -5.24 0.14 -8.66
N VAL A 39 -6.36 -0.16 -7.99
CA VAL A 39 -6.97 0.71 -6.97
C VAL A 39 -7.08 0.00 -5.63
N CYS A 40 -6.53 0.60 -4.59
CA CYS A 40 -6.60 0.13 -3.21
C CYS A 40 -7.52 1.02 -2.35
N LYS A 41 -8.50 0.43 -1.67
CA LYS A 41 -9.44 1.17 -0.79
C LYS A 41 -9.16 0.97 0.70
N THR A 42 -8.03 0.34 1.03
CA THR A 42 -7.66 0.00 2.41
C THR A 42 -6.41 0.75 2.85
N LEU A 43 -6.31 1.03 4.15
CA LEU A 43 -5.14 1.64 4.79
C LEU A 43 -4.83 0.87 6.10
N PRO A 44 -3.67 0.21 6.23
CA PRO A 44 -2.62 0.04 5.21
C PRO A 44 -3.08 -0.81 4.02
N GLY A 45 -2.43 -0.65 2.88
CA GLY A 45 -2.78 -1.41 1.68
C GLY A 45 -1.69 -1.41 0.61
N ALA A 46 -1.45 -2.58 0.00
CA ALA A 46 -0.48 -2.76 -1.06
C ALA A 46 -1.13 -3.28 -2.34
N ILE A 47 -0.62 -2.81 -3.47
CA ILE A 47 -1.08 -3.16 -4.82
C ILE A 47 0.13 -3.44 -5.71
N THR A 48 -0.10 -4.23 -6.75
CA THR A 48 0.91 -4.61 -7.74
C THR A 48 0.44 -4.15 -9.12
N SER A 49 1.34 -3.52 -9.86
CA SER A 49 1.11 -3.11 -11.26
C SER A 49 1.72 -4.13 -12.23
N ASP A 50 1.17 -4.22 -13.44
CA ASP A 50 1.73 -4.96 -14.58
C ASP A 50 3.17 -4.55 -14.95
N LEU A 51 3.62 -3.37 -14.49
CA LEU A 51 5.03 -2.98 -14.57
C LEU A 51 5.93 -3.78 -13.61
N GLN A 52 5.42 -4.78 -12.89
CA GLN A 52 6.13 -5.54 -11.87
C GLN A 52 6.65 -4.63 -10.74
N VAL A 53 5.82 -3.67 -10.37
CA VAL A 53 6.06 -2.74 -9.26
C VAL A 53 5.03 -3.06 -8.19
N ILE A 54 5.52 -3.31 -6.99
CA ILE A 54 4.69 -3.46 -5.79
C ILE A 54 4.85 -2.17 -5.01
N ALA A 55 3.74 -1.52 -4.68
CA ALA A 55 3.74 -0.34 -3.85
C ALA A 55 2.71 -0.50 -2.73
N GLY A 56 3.05 -0.04 -1.53
CA GLY A 56 2.22 -0.15 -0.35
C GLY A 56 2.13 1.18 0.38
N LEU A 57 0.91 1.66 0.60
CA LEU A 57 0.66 2.78 1.51
C LEU A 57 0.56 2.22 2.92
N ARG A 58 1.61 2.45 3.72
CA ARG A 58 1.77 1.88 5.06
C ARG A 58 1.08 2.72 6.12
N SER A 59 1.23 4.03 6.03
CA SER A 59 0.59 4.97 6.93
C SER A 59 0.22 6.27 6.23
N MET A 60 -0.81 6.93 6.76
CA MET A 60 -1.21 8.28 6.37
C MET A 60 -1.54 9.06 7.64
N LYS A 61 -1.07 10.30 7.74
CA LYS A 61 -1.35 11.19 8.87
C LYS A 61 -1.54 12.62 8.39
N ILE A 62 -2.66 13.22 8.80
CA ILE A 62 -3.01 14.61 8.50
C ILE A 62 -2.90 15.42 9.79
N GLU A 63 -2.02 16.41 9.81
CA GLU A 63 -1.80 17.28 10.98
C GLU A 63 -1.34 18.67 10.51
N ASN A 64 -1.86 19.74 11.14
CA ASN A 64 -1.46 21.12 10.89
C ASN A 64 -1.43 21.52 9.40
N GLY A 65 -2.43 21.10 8.62
CA GLY A 65 -2.52 21.40 7.19
C GLY A 65 -1.50 20.67 6.32
N THR A 66 -0.88 19.59 6.82
CA THR A 66 0.05 18.75 6.08
C THR A 66 -0.41 17.30 6.12
N CYS A 67 -0.44 16.65 4.96
CA CYS A 67 -0.62 15.19 4.88
C CYS A 67 0.76 14.54 4.71
N THR A 68 1.08 13.60 5.59
CA THR A 68 2.29 12.78 5.54
C THR A 68 1.93 11.34 5.22
N LEU A 69 2.72 10.71 4.34
CA LEU A 69 2.50 9.34 3.89
C LEU A 69 3.80 8.55 4.06
N GLU A 70 3.67 7.28 4.44
CA GLU A 70 4.78 6.33 4.42
C GLU A 70 4.49 5.27 3.35
N VAL A 71 5.34 5.18 2.35
CA VAL A 71 5.13 4.35 1.16
C VAL A 71 6.30 3.41 0.95
N ASP A 72 6.01 2.11 0.90
CA ASP A 72 6.98 1.08 0.54
C ASP A 72 6.87 0.79 -0.96
N ILE A 73 8.00 0.74 -1.67
CA ILE A 73 8.02 0.44 -3.10
C ILE A 73 9.12 -0.56 -3.42
N GLU A 74 8.76 -1.61 -4.16
CA GLU A 74 9.69 -2.59 -4.71
C GLU A 74 9.43 -2.76 -6.22
N SER A 75 10.49 -2.90 -7.00
CA SER A 75 10.40 -3.21 -8.43
C SER A 75 11.16 -4.48 -8.78
N ALA A 76 10.53 -5.37 -9.55
CA ALA A 76 11.21 -6.53 -10.12
C ALA A 76 11.82 -6.23 -11.50
N ARG A 77 11.67 -5.00 -12.02
CA ARG A 77 12.16 -4.61 -13.34
C ARG A 77 13.68 -4.60 -13.40
N ALA A 78 14.24 -4.99 -14.55
CA ALA A 78 15.67 -4.92 -14.80
C ALA A 78 16.18 -3.46 -14.89
N ASN A 79 15.37 -2.57 -15.47
CA ASN A 79 15.69 -1.15 -15.56
C ASN A 79 15.20 -0.43 -14.29
N PRO A 80 16.08 0.25 -13.54
CA PRO A 80 15.70 0.98 -12.34
C PRO A 80 14.68 2.07 -12.64
N ILE A 81 13.75 2.25 -11.70
CA ILE A 81 12.74 3.30 -11.78
C ILE A 81 13.31 4.56 -11.13
N ARG A 82 13.14 5.70 -11.79
CA ARG A 82 13.56 6.98 -11.23
C ARG A 82 12.60 7.36 -10.10
N LEU A 83 13.15 7.77 -8.97
CA LEU A 83 12.35 8.31 -7.88
C LEU A 83 12.33 9.84 -7.97
N THR A 84 11.21 10.40 -8.39
CA THR A 84 10.99 11.86 -8.48
C THR A 84 9.61 12.24 -7.95
N THR A 85 9.52 13.48 -7.46
CA THR A 85 8.30 14.02 -6.82
C THR A 85 7.10 14.09 -7.77
N ASP A 86 7.32 14.22 -9.08
CA ASP A 86 6.28 14.31 -10.11
C ASP A 86 5.61 12.96 -10.43
N CYS A 87 6.15 11.85 -9.92
CA CYS A 87 5.48 10.55 -9.93
C CYS A 87 4.38 10.43 -8.87
N PHE A 88 4.28 11.38 -7.94
CA PHE A 88 3.33 11.32 -6.83
C PHE A 88 2.35 12.48 -6.90
N SER A 89 1.07 12.18 -6.69
CA SER A 89 0.07 13.21 -6.44
C SER A 89 -0.91 12.79 -5.36
N ILE A 90 -1.50 13.78 -4.71
CA ILE A 90 -2.56 13.55 -3.73
C ILE A 90 -3.66 14.58 -3.94
N ALA A 91 -4.90 14.11 -3.97
CA ALA A 91 -6.10 14.91 -4.12
C ALA A 91 -7.10 14.59 -3.01
N VAL A 92 -8.03 15.51 -2.78
CA VAL A 92 -9.25 15.25 -1.99
C VAL A 92 -10.44 15.55 -2.87
N LYS A 93 -11.35 14.59 -2.95
CA LYS A 93 -12.65 14.75 -3.58
C LYS A 93 -13.73 14.69 -2.52
N ASP A 94 -14.79 15.49 -2.69
CA ASP A 94 -15.99 15.39 -1.85
C ASP A 94 -16.92 14.26 -2.31
N SER A 95 -18.07 14.13 -1.65
CA SER A 95 -19.10 13.13 -1.96
C SER A 95 -19.74 13.29 -3.34
N GLU A 96 -19.58 14.45 -3.99
CA GLU A 96 -20.07 14.75 -5.33
C GLU A 96 -18.97 14.60 -6.40
N ASP A 97 -17.83 14.01 -6.03
CA ASP A 97 -16.63 13.87 -6.86
C ASP A 97 -15.96 15.21 -7.24
N ASN A 98 -16.33 16.32 -6.60
CA ASN A 98 -15.67 17.60 -6.84
C ASN A 98 -14.31 17.61 -6.15
N GLN A 99 -13.28 18.00 -6.90
CA GLN A 99 -11.93 18.09 -6.38
C GLN A 99 -11.76 19.33 -5.49
N ARG A 100 -11.71 19.11 -4.17
CA ARG A 100 -11.49 20.15 -3.15
C ARG A 100 -10.02 20.48 -2.93
N TYR A 101 -9.14 19.52 -3.18
CA TYR A 101 -7.69 19.71 -3.04
C TYR A 101 -6.94 18.92 -4.10
N PHE A 102 -5.79 19.46 -4.53
CA PHE A 102 -4.86 18.76 -5.40
C PHE A 102 -3.44 19.25 -5.18
N SER A 103 -2.52 18.34 -4.85
CA SER A 103 -1.16 18.68 -4.46
C SER A 103 -0.39 19.42 -5.54
N LEU A 104 -0.57 19.09 -6.83
CA LEU A 104 0.15 19.78 -7.91
C LEU A 104 -0.18 21.27 -8.02
N LYS A 105 -1.36 21.70 -7.51
CA LYS A 105 -1.72 23.13 -7.39
C LYS A 105 -1.17 23.79 -6.12
N ASN A 106 -0.60 23.00 -5.21
CA ASN A 106 -0.18 23.36 -3.86
C ASN A 106 1.31 23.05 -3.59
N GLY A 107 2.14 23.06 -4.64
CA GLY A 107 3.60 22.81 -4.51
C GLY A 107 4.03 21.35 -4.71
N GLY A 108 3.10 20.46 -5.07
CA GLY A 108 3.36 19.05 -5.32
C GLY A 108 3.56 18.23 -4.03
N VAL A 109 3.77 16.93 -4.22
CA VAL A 109 4.21 16.05 -3.14
C VAL A 109 5.71 16.19 -2.99
N GLN A 110 6.19 16.37 -1.76
CA GLN A 110 7.60 16.41 -1.42
C GLN A 110 8.05 15.05 -0.89
N ILE A 111 9.25 14.61 -1.27
CA ILE A 111 9.91 13.46 -0.68
C ILE A 111 10.77 13.98 0.48
N LEU A 112 10.44 13.61 1.72
CA LEU A 112 11.11 14.07 2.92
C LEU A 112 12.45 13.37 3.12
N ASP A 113 12.50 12.08 2.80
CA ASP A 113 13.70 11.27 2.82
C ASP A 113 13.72 10.30 1.63
N ALA A 114 14.88 10.20 1.00
CA ALA A 114 15.16 9.21 -0.02
C ALA A 114 16.59 8.76 0.17
N GLU A 115 16.77 7.50 0.60
CA GLU A 115 18.09 6.88 0.65
C GLU A 115 18.72 6.81 -0.75
N ASN A 116 17.88 6.62 -1.78
CA ASN A 116 18.30 6.44 -3.15
C ASN A 116 17.44 7.29 -4.11
N SER A 117 18.04 7.81 -5.17
CA SER A 117 17.32 8.53 -6.24
C SER A 117 16.59 7.60 -7.22
N ARG A 118 16.69 6.28 -7.01
CA ARG A 118 16.16 5.23 -7.89
C ARG A 118 15.70 4.02 -7.09
N ILE A 119 14.70 3.35 -7.62
CA ILE A 119 14.20 2.05 -7.16
C ILE A 119 14.88 1.00 -8.02
N GLU A 120 15.86 0.34 -7.43
CA GLU A 120 16.66 -0.70 -8.07
C GLU A 120 15.94 -2.06 -8.01
N GLN A 121 16.31 -2.97 -8.91
CA GLN A 121 15.68 -4.28 -8.99
C GLN A 121 15.79 -5.05 -7.66
N LYS A 122 14.64 -5.48 -7.10
CA LYS A 122 14.53 -6.27 -5.86
C LYS A 122 15.19 -5.60 -4.64
N LYS A 123 15.27 -4.26 -4.66
CA LYS A 123 15.72 -3.46 -3.52
C LYS A 123 14.56 -2.57 -3.07
N PRO A 124 13.76 -3.01 -2.08
CA PRO A 124 12.65 -2.22 -1.60
C PRO A 124 13.16 -0.91 -1.00
N VAL A 125 12.39 0.15 -1.16
CA VAL A 125 12.62 1.47 -0.55
C VAL A 125 11.39 1.88 0.24
N THR A 126 11.61 2.52 1.39
CA THR A 126 10.56 3.18 2.17
C THR A 126 10.72 4.69 2.01
N LEU A 127 9.63 5.38 1.71
CA LEU A 127 9.60 6.80 1.44
C LEU A 127 8.65 7.51 2.41
N HIS A 128 9.10 8.63 2.97
CA HIS A 128 8.21 9.55 3.65
C HIS A 128 7.89 10.71 2.73
N LEU A 129 6.60 10.87 2.42
CA LEU A 129 6.08 11.91 1.54
C LEU A 129 5.31 12.95 2.34
N ALA A 130 5.30 14.19 1.87
CA ALA A 130 4.49 15.27 2.44
C ALA A 130 3.77 16.09 1.37
N ALA A 131 2.52 16.44 1.64
CA ALA A 131 1.74 17.38 0.85
C ALA A 131 1.27 18.53 1.74
N SER A 132 1.65 19.76 1.37
CA SER A 132 1.32 20.98 2.11
C SER A 132 -0.05 21.54 1.73
N ASN A 133 -0.57 22.45 2.55
CA ASN A 133 -1.89 23.08 2.38
C ASN A 133 -3.03 22.07 2.27
N PHE A 134 -2.87 20.91 2.93
CA PHE A 134 -3.83 19.84 2.93
C PHE A 134 -5.04 20.20 3.80
N PRO A 135 -6.28 20.08 3.29
CA PRO A 135 -7.47 20.47 4.04
C PRO A 135 -7.78 19.46 5.15
N GLU A 136 -8.56 19.89 6.15
CA GLU A 136 -9.24 18.96 7.05
C GLU A 136 -10.31 18.16 6.28
N LEU A 137 -10.42 16.86 6.58
CA LEU A 137 -11.37 15.97 5.93
C LEU A 137 -12.80 16.19 6.46
N GLN A 138 -13.71 16.43 5.53
CA GLN A 138 -15.15 16.52 5.77
C GLN A 138 -15.83 15.17 5.55
N ASP A 139 -17.03 15.02 6.07
CA ASP A 139 -17.81 13.80 5.88
C ASP A 139 -18.10 13.60 4.38
N GLY A 140 -17.87 12.38 3.90
CA GLY A 140 -17.96 12.05 2.47
C GLY A 140 -16.67 12.32 1.68
N ASP A 141 -15.65 12.96 2.25
CA ASP A 141 -14.37 13.15 1.56
C ASP A 141 -13.65 11.82 1.30
N THR A 142 -13.00 11.76 0.14
CA THR A 142 -12.09 10.68 -0.26
C THR A 142 -10.73 11.26 -0.65
N VAL A 143 -9.67 10.73 -0.02
CA VAL A 143 -8.28 11.03 -0.35
C VAL A 143 -7.84 10.11 -1.49
N LEU A 144 -7.36 10.71 -2.57
CA LEU A 144 -6.80 10.00 -3.71
C LEU A 144 -5.29 10.17 -3.70
N PHE A 145 -4.55 9.14 -3.30
CA PHE A 145 -3.10 9.10 -3.45
C PHE A 145 -2.75 8.32 -4.72
N GLN A 146 -1.94 8.90 -5.59
CA GLN A 146 -1.53 8.31 -6.84
C GLN A 146 -0.01 8.24 -6.94
N TYR A 147 0.49 7.07 -7.34
CA TYR A 147 1.87 6.84 -7.73
C TYR A 147 1.93 6.36 -9.19
N ILE A 148 2.73 7.03 -10.01
CA ILE A 148 2.96 6.66 -11.41
C ILE A 148 4.41 6.16 -11.51
N PRO A 149 4.65 4.83 -11.58
CA PRO A 149 6.01 4.29 -11.53
C PRO A 149 6.91 4.80 -12.65
N ILE A 150 6.38 5.00 -13.85
CA ILE A 150 7.10 5.60 -14.98
C ILE A 150 6.27 6.78 -15.45
N ARG A 151 6.78 8.00 -15.29
CA ARG A 151 6.01 9.24 -15.45
C ARG A 151 5.29 9.33 -16.80
N GLU A 152 5.93 8.86 -17.86
CA GLU A 152 5.43 8.83 -19.23
C GLU A 152 4.30 7.81 -19.46
N ASN A 153 4.09 6.90 -18.51
CA ASN A 153 3.18 5.77 -18.57
C ASN A 153 2.07 5.91 -17.51
N SER A 154 1.31 6.99 -17.59
CA SER A 154 0.23 7.29 -16.63
C SER A 154 -0.88 6.25 -16.62
N GLU A 155 -1.03 5.47 -17.70
CA GLU A 155 -1.94 4.32 -17.76
C GLU A 155 -1.59 3.21 -16.76
N TYR A 156 -0.35 3.21 -16.25
CA TYR A 156 0.11 2.30 -15.20
C TYR A 156 0.06 2.91 -13.79
N SER A 157 -0.81 3.91 -13.57
CA SER A 157 -0.94 4.56 -12.26
C SER A 157 -1.43 3.58 -11.19
N MET A 158 -0.83 3.65 -10.01
CA MET A 158 -1.22 2.90 -8.83
C MET A 158 -1.95 3.87 -7.90
N ASN A 159 -3.20 3.57 -7.52
CA ASN A 159 -4.06 4.51 -6.81
C ASN A 159 -4.55 3.95 -5.48
N TRP A 160 -4.63 4.82 -4.49
CA TRP A 160 -5.28 4.57 -3.20
C TRP A 160 -6.43 5.54 -3.02
N GLU A 161 -7.62 5.00 -2.83
CA GLU A 161 -8.87 5.73 -2.58
C GLU A 161 -9.27 5.54 -1.12
N ILE A 162 -8.81 6.45 -0.27
CA ILE A 162 -9.00 6.34 1.18
C ILE A 162 -10.14 7.27 1.58
N THR A 163 -11.31 6.70 1.86
CA THR A 163 -12.42 7.47 2.44
C THR A 163 -12.06 7.97 3.84
N LYS A 164 -12.68 9.07 4.26
CA LYS A 164 -12.54 9.57 5.64
C LYS A 164 -12.77 8.47 6.68
N GLU A 165 -13.79 7.63 6.50
CA GLU A 165 -14.08 6.53 7.41
C GLU A 165 -12.93 5.51 7.53
N VAL A 166 -12.30 5.15 6.41
CA VAL A 166 -11.14 4.23 6.41
C VAL A 166 -9.96 4.88 7.13
N TYR A 167 -9.72 6.17 6.88
CA TYR A 167 -8.68 6.92 7.56
C TYR A 167 -8.91 7.01 9.07
N GLU A 168 -10.11 7.38 9.52
CA GLU A 168 -10.43 7.50 10.95
C GLU A 168 -10.31 6.17 11.68
N LYS A 169 -10.78 5.07 11.07
CA LYS A 169 -10.58 3.71 11.59
C LYS A 169 -9.10 3.37 11.74
N PHE A 170 -8.28 3.72 10.74
CA PHE A 170 -6.84 3.53 10.80
C PHE A 170 -6.22 4.30 11.98
N ILE A 171 -6.50 5.60 12.11
CA ILE A 171 -5.98 6.44 13.20
C ILE A 171 -6.42 5.95 14.59
N ALA A 172 -7.68 5.53 14.73
CA ALA A 172 -8.20 4.97 15.98
C ALA A 172 -7.44 3.69 16.37
N ASN A 173 -7.18 2.79 15.42
CA ASN A 173 -6.43 1.55 15.66
C ASN A 173 -4.95 1.78 16.01
N GLN A 174 -4.34 2.85 15.51
CA GLN A 174 -2.96 3.24 15.91
C GLN A 174 -2.89 3.80 17.32
N SER A 175 -4.00 4.31 17.85
CA SER A 175 -4.08 4.89 19.19
C SER A 175 -4.34 3.82 20.26
N THR A 176 -5.07 2.76 19.91
CA THR A 176 -5.39 1.65 20.83
C THR A 176 -4.24 0.65 21.00
N SER A 177 -3.30 0.56 20.05
CA SER A 177 -2.12 -0.32 20.14
C SER A 177 -1.03 0.18 21.09
N LYS A 178 -1.17 1.40 21.63
CA LYS A 178 -0.19 2.03 22.55
C LYS A 178 -0.54 1.89 24.04
N ASN A 179 -1.57 1.11 24.40
CA ASN A 179 -1.99 0.87 25.79
C ASN A 179 -1.72 -0.57 26.24
#